data_AF-A0A2N6G515-F1
#
_entry.id   AF-A0A2N6G515-F1
#
_cell.length_a   1.000
_cell.length_b   1.000
_cell.length_c   1.000
_cell.angle_alpha   90.00
_cell.angle_beta   90.00
_cell.angle_gamma   90.00
#
_symmetry.space_group_name_H-M   'P 1'
#
loop_
_entity.id
_entity.type
_entity.pdbx_description
1 polymer ?
#
loop_
_entity_poly.entity_id
_entity_poly.type
_entity_poly.pdbx_seq_one_letter_code
_entity_poly.pdbx_strand_id
1 'polypeptide(L)' 'MNIEQRFLLKAMEDRNFVCFNYEDKSFKSVKILKFENGLLYTDSGNFEIEKMKKIIVLKDRF' A
#
# COMPACT_ATOMS: atom_id res chain seq x y z
N MET A 1 15.24 5.04 1.11
CA MET A 1 14.04 4.25 1.42
C MET A 1 13.40 4.83 2.66
N ASN A 2 12.23 5.47 2.51
CA ASN A 2 11.49 6.04 3.64
C ASN A 2 10.84 4.93 4.48
N ILE A 3 10.48 5.24 5.72
CA ILE A 3 9.94 4.24 6.65
C ILE A 3 8.60 3.66 6.13
N GLU A 4 7.78 4.48 5.48
CA GLU A 4 6.51 4.07 4.87
C GLU A 4 6.72 3.05 3.73
N GLN A 5 7.73 3.27 2.89
CA GLN A 5 8.10 2.33 1.83
C GLN A 5 8.53 0.99 2.41
N ARG A 6 9.26 0.98 3.53
CA ARG A 6 9.63 -0.26 4.24
C ARG A 6 8.40 -1.00 4.76
N PHE A 7 7.43 -0.29 5.32
CA PHE A 7 6.19 -0.91 5.79
C PHE A 7 5.36 -1.51 4.65
N LEU A 8 5.24 -0.80 3.53
CA LEU A 8 4.52 -1.29 2.35
C LEU A 8 5.21 -2.50 1.69
N LEU A 9 6.54 -2.47 1.58
CA LEU A 9 7.32 -3.62 1.09
C LEU A 9 7.11 -4.84 1.98
N LYS A 10 7.24 -4.67 3.30
CA LYS A 10 7.00 -5.78 4.23
C LYS A 10 5.56 -6.28 4.18
N ALA A 11 4.57 -5.38 4.06
CA ALA A 11 3.17 -5.77 3.89
C ALA A 11 2.95 -6.61 2.63
N MET A 12 3.61 -6.25 1.52
CA MET A 12 3.59 -7.02 0.27
C MET A 12 4.23 -8.41 0.44
N GLU A 13 5.42 -8.48 1.05
CA GLU A 13 6.13 -9.74 1.31
C GLU A 13 5.32 -10.69 2.21
N ASP A 14 4.75 -10.16 3.29
CA ASP A 14 3.92 -10.90 4.25
C ASP A 14 2.49 -11.16 3.72
N ARG A 15 2.15 -10.67 2.53
CA ARG A 15 0.82 -10.71 1.90
C ARG A 15 -0.30 -10.16 2.78
N ASN A 16 -0.01 -9.10 3.51
CA ASN A 16 -1.00 -8.38 4.29
C ASN A 16 -1.78 -7.42 3.39
N PHE A 17 -3.06 -7.26 3.68
CA PHE A 17 -3.83 -6.17 3.09
C PHE A 17 -3.38 -4.81 3.62
N VAL A 18 -3.56 -3.76 2.82
CA VAL A 18 -3.32 -2.38 3.26
C VAL A 18 -4.54 -1.49 3.08
N CYS A 19 -4.67 -0.52 3.98
CA CYS A 19 -5.62 0.58 3.89
C CYS A 19 -4.85 1.88 3.81
N PHE A 20 -5.32 2.82 3.01
CA PHE A 20 -4.71 4.14 2.90
C PHE A 20 -5.73 5.13 2.34
N ASN A 21 -5.47 6.40 2.58
CA ASN A 21 -6.12 7.49 1.86
C ASN A 21 -5.23 7.92 0.71
N TYR A 22 -5.83 8.18 -0.44
CA TYR A 22 -5.16 8.73 -1.60
C TYR A 22 -6.02 9.86 -2.14
N GLU A 23 -5.46 11.07 -2.13
CA GLU A 23 -6.22 12.31 -2.39
C GLU A 23 -7.44 12.40 -1.46
N ASP A 24 -8.65 12.45 -2.01
CA ASP A 24 -9.93 12.54 -1.29
C ASP A 24 -10.66 11.20 -1.16
N LYS A 25 -10.00 10.10 -1.52
CA LYS A 25 -10.59 8.76 -1.48
C LYS A 25 -9.89 7.87 -0.45
N SER A 26 -10.69 7.07 0.24
CA SER A 26 -10.20 6.03 1.16
C SER A 26 -10.26 4.67 0.49
N PHE A 27 -9.14 3.97 0.51
CA PHE A 27 -9.00 2.61 0.00
C PHE A 27 -8.79 1.65 1.17
N LYS A 28 -9.55 0.55 1.18
CA LYS A 28 -9.55 -0.44 2.25
C LYS A 28 -9.33 -1.83 1.67
N SER A 29 -8.63 -2.66 2.42
CA SER A 29 -8.35 -4.06 2.07
C SER A 29 -7.74 -4.23 0.67
N VAL A 30 -6.74 -3.41 0.35
CA VAL A 30 -6.06 -3.41 -0.95
C VAL A 30 -4.90 -4.39 -0.95
N LYS A 31 -4.75 -5.16 -2.03
CA LYS A 31 -3.64 -6.09 -2.22
C LYS A 31 -2.50 -5.41 -2.94
N ILE A 32 -1.31 -5.41 -2.35
CA ILE A 32 -0.10 -4.94 -3.03
C ILE A 32 0.40 -6.07 -3.93
N LEU A 33 0.47 -5.81 -5.24
CA LEU A 33 0.91 -6.78 -6.24
C LEU A 33 2.37 -6.56 -6.63
N LYS A 34 2.77 -5.29 -6.76
CA LYS A 34 4.14 -4.91 -7.15
C LYS A 34 4.48 -3.53 -6.60
N PHE A 35 5.76 -3.32 -6.30
CA PHE A 35 6.33 -2.00 -5.99
C PHE A 35 7.48 -1.70 -6.95
N GLU A 36 7.43 -0.55 -7.63
CA GLU A 36 8.47 -0.16 -8.58
C GLU A 36 8.57 1.36 -8.67
N ASN A 37 9.77 1.93 -8.56
CA ASN A 37 10.06 3.36 -8.75
C ASN A 37 9.12 4.33 -8.00
N GLY A 38 8.69 3.97 -6.77
CA GLY A 38 7.80 4.81 -5.96
C GLY A 38 6.31 4.65 -6.28
N LEU A 39 5.96 3.81 -7.26
CA LEU A 39 4.60 3.41 -7.59
C LEU A 39 4.24 2.06 -6.94
N LEU A 40 3.06 2.02 -6.35
CA LEU A 40 2.44 0.84 -5.77
C LEU A 40 1.36 0.32 -6.72
N TYR A 41 1.56 -0.87 -7.26
CA TYR A 41 0.60 -1.55 -8.12
C TYR A 41 -0.24 -2.48 -7.26
N THR A 42 -1.55 -2.34 -7.35
CA THR A 42 -2.49 -3.06 -6.50
C THR A 42 -3.62 -3.65 -7.32
N ASP A 43 -4.42 -4.51 -6.70
CA ASP A 43 -5.66 -5.03 -7.29
C ASP A 43 -6.74 -3.96 -7.51
N SER A 44 -6.61 -2.81 -6.84
CA SER A 44 -7.55 -1.69 -6.90
C SER A 44 -7.04 -0.53 -7.78
N GLY A 45 -5.88 -0.67 -8.41
CA GLY A 45 -5.25 0.36 -9.24
C GLY A 45 -3.80 0.65 -8.86
N ASN A 46 -3.24 1.72 -9.41
CA ASN A 46 -1.85 2.11 -9.22
C ASN A 46 -1.78 3.44 -8.44
N PHE A 47 -0.86 3.53 -7.49
CA PHE A 47 -0.78 4.66 -6.56
C PHE A 47 0.65 5.14 -6.35
N GLU A 48 0.86 6.45 -6.41
CA GLU A 48 2.12 7.08 -6.01
C GLU A 48 2.21 7.13 -4.47
N ILE A 49 3.25 6.55 -3.89
CA ILE A 49 3.41 6.50 -2.43
C ILE A 49 3.44 7.90 -1.81
N GLU A 50 4.03 8.89 -2.50
CA GLU A 50 4.15 10.26 -2.00
C GLU A 50 2.79 10.95 -1.79
N LYS A 51 1.74 10.48 -2.47
CA LYS A 51 0.38 11.00 -2.35
C LYS A 51 -0.48 10.19 -1.37
N MET A 52 0.02 9.03 -0.92
CA MET A 52 -0.67 8.20 0.07
C MET A 52 -0.56 8.81 1.46
N LYS A 53 -1.65 8.74 2.21
CA LYS A 53 -1.74 9.20 3.60
C LYS A 53 -2.41 8.14 4.45
N LYS A 54 -2.12 8.14 5.75
CA LYS A 54 -2.74 7.22 6.74
C LYS A 54 -2.66 5.75 6.31
N ILE A 55 -1.46 5.31 5.90
CA ILE A 55 -1.21 3.92 5.52
C ILE A 55 -1.32 3.04 6.78
N ILE A 56 -2.15 2.00 6.70
CA ILE A 56 -2.37 1.02 7.77
C ILE A 56 -2.24 -0.37 7.13
N VAL A 57 -1.37 -1.20 7.69
CA VAL A 57 -1.26 -2.61 7.33
C VAL A 57 -2.25 -3.41 8.18
N LEU A 58 -3.15 -4.15 7.53
CA LEU A 58 -4.09 -5.03 8.22
C LEU A 58 -3.38 -6.31 8.65
N LYS A 59 -3.88 -6.95 9.71
CA LYS A 59 -3.36 -8.25 10.17
C LYS A 59 -3.84 -9.41 9.30
N ASP A 60 -4.96 -9.21 8.59
CA ASP A 60 -5.50 -10.17 7.64
C ASP A 60 -4.60 -10.26 6.40
N ARG A 61 -4.41 -11.50 5.93
CA ARG A 61 -3.55 -11.87 4.80
C ARG A 61 -4.35 -12.45 3.64
N PHE A 62 -3.73 -12.52 2.46
CA PHE A 62 -4.30 -13.10 1.24
C PHE A 62 -3.33 -13.98 0.44
#